data_AF-A0A1H5UTV3-F1
#
_entry.id   AF-A0A1H5UTV3-F1
#
_cell.length_a   1.000
_cell.length_b   1.000
_cell.length_c   1.000
_cell.angle_alpha   90.00
_cell.angle_beta   90.00
_cell.angle_gamma   90.00
#
_symmetry.space_group_name_H-M   'P 1'
#
loop_
_entity.id
_entity.type
_entity.pdbx_description
1 polymer ?
#
loop_
_entity_poly.entity_id
_entity_poly.type
_entity_poly.pdbx_seq_one_letter_code
_entity_poly.pdbx_strand_id
1 'polypeptide(L)'
;MTGDKLETLKKELTQTILESDEYKEYKRLEAIINRNPDLRRSVDEFRRRTFEIVNNDDIEDVYTAMLNLNIEFDNMRRQDIVNRYLTAEICFSSLVKDIVKSIVEPIDMELDFLR
;
A
#
# COMPACT_ATOMS: atom_id res chain seq x y z
N MET A 1 -25.57 22.91 4.79
CA MET A 1 -26.37 21.93 4.03
C MET A 1 -25.56 21.08 3.05
N THR A 2 -24.68 21.62 2.19
CA THR A 2 -23.79 20.80 1.33
C THR A 2 -22.63 20.17 2.11
N GLY A 3 -22.07 20.87 3.09
CA GLY A 3 -21.00 20.36 3.96
C GLY A 3 -21.42 19.14 4.80
N ASP A 4 -22.62 19.16 5.38
CA ASP A 4 -23.11 18.05 6.23
C ASP A 4 -23.30 16.74 5.43
N LYS A 5 -23.75 16.84 4.18
CA LYS A 5 -23.91 15.67 3.30
C LYS A 5 -22.57 15.09 2.89
N LEU A 6 -21.60 15.95 2.55
CA LEU A 6 -20.25 15.50 2.17
C LEU A 6 -19.55 14.82 3.36
N GLU A 7 -19.65 15.38 4.56
CA GLU A 7 -19.11 14.78 5.78
C GLU A 7 -19.75 13.43 6.10
N THR A 8 -21.05 13.28 5.84
CA THR A 8 -21.75 12.00 6.00
C THR A 8 -21.22 10.95 5.02
N LEU A 9 -21.15 11.28 3.72
CA LEU A 9 -20.64 10.37 2.69
C LEU A 9 -19.17 9.98 2.92
N LYS A 10 -18.34 10.91 3.39
CA LYS A 10 -16.95 10.63 3.76
C LYS A 10 -16.86 9.62 4.89
N LYS A 11 -17.72 9.74 5.91
CA LYS A 11 -17.78 8.77 7.02
C LYS A 11 -18.25 7.40 6.55
N GLU A 12 -19.29 7.34 5.72
CA GLU A 12 -19.82 6.08 5.17
C GLU A 12 -18.78 5.37 4.31
N LEU A 13 -18.09 6.09 3.43
CA LEU A 13 -17.01 5.55 2.61
C LEU A 13 -15.88 5.01 3.49
N THR A 14 -15.46 5.77 4.50
CA THR A 14 -14.42 5.34 5.44
C THR A 14 -14.83 4.06 6.17
N GLN A 15 -16.06 4.00 6.67
CA GLN A 15 -16.57 2.83 7.36
C GLN A 15 -16.61 1.60 6.44
N THR A 16 -17.05 1.79 5.19
CA THR A 16 -17.09 0.73 4.17
C THR A 16 -15.68 0.19 3.88
N ILE A 17 -14.69 1.07 3.78
CA ILE A 17 -13.28 0.66 3.60
C ILE A 17 -12.79 -0.13 4.82
N LEU A 18 -13.11 0.31 6.04
CA LEU A 18 -12.73 -0.41 7.27
C LEU A 18 -13.41 -1.77 7.39
N GLU A 19 -14.58 -1.93 6.76
CA GLU A 19 -15.32 -3.19 6.73
C GLU A 19 -14.93 -4.09 5.55
N SER A 20 -14.12 -3.60 4.61
CA SER A 20 -13.69 -4.37 3.44
C SER A 20 -12.80 -5.56 3.83
N ASP A 21 -12.87 -6.63 3.04
CA ASP A 21 -12.07 -7.82 3.28
C ASP A 21 -10.57 -7.53 3.10
N GLU A 22 -10.22 -6.64 2.17
CA GLU A 22 -8.85 -6.19 1.93
C GLU A 22 -8.25 -5.51 3.17
N TYR A 23 -8.99 -4.57 3.78
CA TYR A 23 -8.52 -3.89 4.99
C TYR A 23 -8.41 -4.86 6.18
N LYS A 24 -9.44 -5.69 6.38
CA LYS A 24 -9.45 -6.67 7.48
C LYS A 24 -8.31 -7.67 7.36
N GLU A 25 -8.06 -8.21 6.17
CA GLU A 25 -6.97 -9.17 5.94
C GLU A 25 -5.61 -8.49 6.10
N TYR A 26 -5.44 -7.27 5.57
CA TYR A 26 -4.23 -6.48 5.78
C TYR A 26 -3.93 -6.27 7.27
N LYS A 27 -4.91 -5.80 8.06
CA LYS A 27 -4.75 -5.58 9.50
C LYS A 27 -4.52 -6.87 10.27
N ARG A 28 -5.16 -7.96 9.88
CA ARG A 28 -4.95 -9.29 10.50
C ARG A 28 -3.52 -9.77 10.29
N LEU A 29 -3.00 -9.67 9.07
CA LEU A 29 -1.64 -10.08 8.72
C LEU A 29 -0.59 -9.15 9.36
N GLU A 30 -0.85 -7.84 9.39
CA GLU A 30 -0.01 -6.87 10.10
C GLU A 30 0.14 -7.25 11.58
N ALA A 31 -0.96 -7.61 12.25
CA ALA A 31 -0.94 -8.03 13.64
C ALA A 31 -0.12 -9.32 13.85
N ILE A 32 -0.04 -10.21 12.86
CA ILE A 32 0.79 -11.42 12.92
C ILE A 32 2.27 -11.07 12.72
N ILE A 33 2.61 -10.26 11.72
CA ILE A 33 3.98 -9.79 11.48
C ILE A 33 4.52 -9.04 12.71
N ASN A 34 3.70 -8.21 13.36
CA ASN A 34 4.07 -7.45 14.55
C ASN A 34 4.40 -8.30 15.78
N ARG A 35 4.02 -9.58 15.81
CA ARG A 35 4.41 -10.49 16.91
C ARG A 35 5.89 -10.84 16.89
N ASN A 36 6.55 -10.68 15.75
CA ASN A 36 7.99 -10.88 15.60
C ASN A 36 8.65 -9.56 15.18
N PRO A 37 9.24 -8.81 16.12
CA PRO A 37 9.86 -7.52 15.85
C PRO A 37 11.00 -7.56 14.83
N ASP A 38 11.78 -8.64 14.79
CA ASP A 38 12.89 -8.77 13.84
C ASP A 38 12.37 -9.04 12.42
N LEU A 39 11.34 -9.87 12.29
CA LEU A 39 10.64 -10.05 11.01
C LEU A 39 10.04 -8.74 10.52
N ARG A 40 9.33 -8.02 11.41
CA ARG A 40 8.73 -6.72 11.11
C ARG A 40 9.78 -5.72 10.63
N ARG A 41 10.94 -5.64 11.28
CA ARG A 41 12.06 -4.78 10.87
C ARG A 41 12.54 -5.12 9.45
N SER A 42 12.72 -6.41 9.15
CA SER A 42 13.14 -6.86 7.82
C SER A 42 12.10 -6.54 6.74
N VAL A 43 10.81 -6.74 7.03
CA VAL A 43 9.71 -6.37 6.12
C VAL A 43 9.67 -4.86 5.88
N ASP A 44 9.78 -4.04 6.93
CA ASP A 44 9.76 -2.58 6.79
C ASP A 44 10.96 -2.05 6.00
N GLU A 45 12.14 -2.64 6.19
CA GLU A 45 13.33 -2.30 5.39
C GLU A 45 13.13 -2.62 3.91
N PHE A 46 12.59 -3.81 3.60
CA PHE A 46 12.27 -4.19 2.23
C PHE A 46 11.25 -3.23 1.59
N ARG A 47 10.20 -2.85 2.33
CA ARG A 47 9.18 -1.89 1.86
C ARG A 47 9.78 -0.51 1.61
N ARG A 48 10.62 0.00 2.52
CA ARG A 48 11.32 1.28 2.36
C ARG A 48 12.20 1.27 1.11
N ARG A 49 13.04 0.24 0.94
CA ARG A 49 13.92 0.14 -0.24
C ARG A 49 13.15 -0.05 -1.54
N THR A 50 12.03 -0.76 -1.51
CA THR A 50 11.11 -0.85 -2.66
C THR A 50 10.59 0.54 -3.04
N PHE A 51 10.16 1.34 -2.06
CA PHE A 51 9.72 2.71 -2.29
C PHE A 51 10.84 3.59 -2.86
N GLU A 52 12.04 3.51 -2.30
CA GLU A 52 13.22 4.25 -2.79
C GLU A 52 13.57 3.86 -4.23
N ILE A 53 13.47 2.58 -4.60
CA ILE A 53 13.75 2.14 -5.96
C ILE A 53 12.70 2.63 -6.95
N VAL A 54 11.41 2.52 -6.61
CA VAL A 54 10.32 2.82 -7.54
C VAL A 54 10.09 4.32 -7.73
N ASN A 55 10.46 5.16 -6.75
CA ASN A 55 10.29 6.61 -6.83
C ASN A 55 11.59 7.37 -7.13
N ASN A 56 12.65 6.67 -7.52
CA ASN A 56 13.91 7.31 -7.86
C ASN A 56 14.10 7.33 -9.38
N ASP A 57 14.02 8.53 -9.95
CA ASP A 57 14.17 8.79 -11.39
C ASP A 57 15.60 8.53 -11.91
N ASP A 58 16.60 8.46 -11.02
CA ASP A 58 18.00 8.16 -11.39
C ASP A 58 18.24 6.65 -11.63
N ILE A 59 17.29 5.79 -11.27
CA ILE A 59 17.42 4.34 -11.48
C ILE A 59 16.83 3.98 -12.85
N GLU A 60 17.70 3.86 -13.86
CA GLU A 60 17.28 3.48 -15.22
C GLU A 60 16.66 2.07 -15.27
N ASP A 61 17.18 1.12 -14.49
CA ASP A 61 16.70 -0.27 -14.45
C ASP A 61 16.08 -0.65 -13.09
N VAL A 62 14.89 -0.10 -12.86
CA VAL A 62 14.04 -0.40 -11.69
C VAL A 62 13.79 -1.91 -11.56
N TYR A 63 13.63 -2.62 -12.68
CA TYR A 63 13.34 -4.05 -12.67
C TYR A 63 14.51 -4.87 -12.11
N THR A 64 15.73 -4.64 -12.61
CA THR A 64 16.94 -5.31 -12.10
C THR A 64 17.21 -4.93 -10.64
N ALA A 65 17.03 -3.66 -10.26
CA ALA A 65 17.16 -3.24 -8.87
C ALA A 65 16.17 -3.97 -7.95
N MET A 66 14.91 -4.12 -8.38
CA MET A 66 13.88 -4.88 -7.65
C MET A 66 14.19 -6.38 -7.59
N LEU A 67 14.71 -6.99 -8.65
CA LEU A 67 15.14 -8.40 -8.62
C LEU A 67 16.27 -8.62 -7.62
N ASN A 68 17.28 -7.77 -7.63
CA ASN A 68 18.40 -7.84 -6.68
C ASN A 68 17.92 -7.69 -5.24
N LEU A 69 16.99 -6.75 -4.99
CA LEU A 69 16.38 -6.59 -3.66
C LEU A 69 15.59 -7.84 -3.24
N ASN A 70 14.85 -8.48 -4.15
CA ASN A 70 14.15 -9.73 -3.84
C ASN A 70 15.11 -10.88 -3.49
N ILE A 71 16.28 -10.96 -4.15
CA ILE A 71 17.32 -11.94 -3.85
C ILE A 71 17.94 -11.66 -2.48
N GLU A 72 18.25 -10.39 -2.17
CA GLU A 72 18.84 -9.99 -0.89
C GLU A 72 17.92 -10.35 0.30
N PHE A 73 16.61 -10.20 0.12
CA PHE A 73 15.60 -10.51 1.13
C PHE A 73 14.96 -11.90 0.96
N ASP A 74 15.58 -12.81 0.19
CA ASP A 74 15.01 -14.13 -0.16
C ASP A 74 14.60 -14.95 1.08
N ASN A 75 15.42 -14.96 2.14
CA ASN A 75 15.12 -15.65 3.39
C ASN A 75 13.82 -15.17 4.06
N MET A 76 13.56 -13.87 4.01
CA MET A 76 12.32 -13.27 4.51
C MET A 76 11.16 -13.55 3.56
N ARG A 77 11.39 -13.42 2.24
CA ARG A 77 10.41 -13.66 1.17
C ARG A 77 9.98 -15.13 1.05
N ARG A 78 10.75 -16.09 1.54
CA ARG A 78 10.34 -17.52 1.59
C ARG A 78 9.27 -17.79 2.63
N GLN A 79 9.04 -16.88 3.58
CA GLN A 79 8.01 -17.06 4.60
C GLN A 79 6.64 -16.73 4.03
N ASP A 80 5.73 -17.72 4.01
CA ASP A 80 4.36 -17.58 3.50
C ASP A 80 3.64 -16.36 4.09
N ILE A 81 3.78 -16.17 5.41
CA ILE A 81 3.13 -15.06 6.12
C ILE A 81 3.55 -13.69 5.59
N VAL A 82 4.82 -13.54 5.18
CA VAL A 82 5.34 -12.28 4.65
C VAL A 82 4.77 -12.01 3.26
N ASN A 83 4.79 -13.02 2.38
CA ASN A 83 4.23 -12.86 1.04
C ASN A 83 2.74 -12.51 1.10
N ARG A 84 1.98 -13.19 1.96
CA ARG A 84 0.57 -12.87 2.19
C ARG A 84 0.38 -11.45 2.67
N TYR A 85 1.20 -11.00 3.63
CA TYR A 85 1.15 -9.63 4.13
C TYR A 85 1.42 -8.59 3.03
N LEU A 86 2.50 -8.78 2.26
CA LEU A 86 2.86 -7.87 1.16
C LEU A 86 1.78 -7.86 0.06
N THR A 87 1.20 -9.02 -0.27
CA THR A 87 0.07 -9.11 -1.22
C THR A 87 -1.16 -8.38 -0.68
N ALA A 88 -1.54 -8.60 0.58
CA ALA A 88 -2.68 -7.92 1.19
C ALA A 88 -2.47 -6.40 1.23
N GLU A 89 -1.25 -5.94 1.48
CA GLU A 89 -0.89 -4.52 1.42
C GLU A 89 -1.09 -3.94 0.02
N ILE A 90 -0.63 -4.64 -1.03
CA ILE A 90 -0.82 -4.20 -2.41
C ILE A 90 -2.32 -4.14 -2.75
N CYS A 91 -3.09 -5.18 -2.41
CA CYS A 91 -4.54 -5.21 -2.66
C CYS A 91 -5.26 -4.04 -1.98
N PHE A 92 -4.99 -3.81 -0.70
CA PHE A 92 -5.59 -2.71 0.04
C PHE A 92 -5.14 -1.34 -0.50
N SER A 93 -3.86 -1.17 -0.80
CA SER A 93 -3.35 0.09 -1.37
C SER A 93 -3.97 0.38 -2.73
N SER A 94 -4.15 -0.62 -3.59
CA SER A 94 -4.79 -0.46 -4.89
C SER A 94 -6.26 -0.06 -4.75
N LEU A 95 -7.01 -0.70 -3.85
CA LEU A 95 -8.39 -0.32 -3.54
C LEU A 95 -8.50 1.16 -3.14
N VAL A 96 -7.63 1.63 -2.23
CA VAL A 96 -7.63 3.04 -1.80
C VAL A 96 -7.26 3.99 -2.95
N LYS A 97 -6.25 3.63 -3.76
CA LYS A 97 -5.85 4.44 -4.92
C LYS A 97 -6.99 4.56 -5.95
N ASP A 98 -7.70 3.47 -6.21
CA ASP A 98 -8.83 3.45 -7.15
C ASP A 98 -9.99 4.32 -6.65
N ILE A 99 -10.28 4.30 -5.34
CA ILE A 99 -11.28 5.17 -4.71
C ILE A 99 -10.87 6.65 -4.85
N VAL A 100 -9.62 6.99 -4.51
CA VAL A 100 -9.11 8.37 -4.63
C VAL A 100 -9.19 8.84 -6.07
N LYS A 101 -8.75 8.01 -7.02
CA LYS A 101 -8.81 8.29 -8.46
C LYS A 101 -10.24 8.54 -8.92
N SER A 102 -11.20 7.72 -8.49
CA SER A 102 -12.63 7.87 -8.83
C SER A 102 -13.25 9.16 -8.30
N ILE A 103 -12.73 9.70 -7.19
CA ILE A 103 -13.17 10.99 -6.63
C ILE A 103 -12.51 12.14 -7.38
N VAL A 104 -11.23 12.01 -7.71
CA VAL A 104 -10.40 13.10 -8.23
C VAL A 104 -10.61 13.29 -9.74
N GLU A 105 -10.66 12.22 -10.54
CA GLU A 105 -10.79 12.31 -12.00
C GLU A 105 -12.02 13.10 -12.50
N PRO A 106 -13.22 13.01 -11.89
CA PRO A 106 -14.38 13.77 -12.34
C PRO A 106 -14.38 15.23 -11.90
N ILE A 107 -13.56 15.59 -10.91
CA ILE A 107 -13.43 16.98 -10.46
C ILE A 107 -12.42 17.63 -11.37
N ASP A 108 -12.79 18.75 -12.00
CA ASP A 108 -11.89 19.55 -12.84
C ASP A 108 -10.85 20.27 -11.96
N MET A 109 -9.94 19.48 -11.38
CA MET A 109 -8.76 19.94 -10.67
C MET A 109 -7.59 19.81 -11.63
N GLU A 110 -6.93 20.94 -11.89
CA GLU A 110 -5.64 20.95 -12.56
C GLU A 110 -4.65 20.19 -11.67
N LEU A 111 -4.28 18.97 -12.05
CA LEU A 111 -3.34 18.11 -11.31
C LEU A 111 -2.08 17.80 -12.13
N ASP A 112 -1.91 18.47 -13.26
CA ASP A 112 -0.74 18.32 -14.12
C ASP A 112 0.56 18.77 -13.43
N PHE A 113 0.49 19.58 -12.38
CA PHE A 113 1.65 19.95 -11.56
C PHE A 113 2.15 18.83 -10.62
N LEU A 114 1.41 17.72 -10.47
CA LEU A 114 1.80 16.56 -9.66
C LEU A 114 2.46 15.44 -10.47
N ARG A 115 2.63 15.63 -11.78
CA ARG A 115 3.25 14.66 -12.70
C ARG A 115 4.71 14.97 -12.94
#